data_AF-A0A251P1E0-F1
#
_entry.id   AF-A0A251P1E0-F1
#
_cell.length_a   1.000
_cell.length_b   1.000
_cell.length_c   1.000
_cell.angle_alpha   90.00
_cell.angle_beta   90.00
_cell.angle_gamma   90.00
#
_symmetry.space_group_name_H-M   'P 1'
#
loop_
_entity.id
_entity.type
_entity.pdbx_description
1 polymer ?
#
loop_
_entity_poly.entity_id
_entity_poly.type
_entity_poly.pdbx_seq_one_letter_code
_entity_poly.pdbx_strand_id
1 'polypeptide(L)'
;MLCLGERRLSMGMRPCATSPLIAMSTRMAVVNQLPSSWSSSTMLVPLGSPVNTFEFIRPLLRSLDYDLPKASLSVPRALSLGKVFWAVYTILYPWLNRWWLPQPLILPAEVYKVGVTHYFSFLKAKEELGYVPMVTPREGMAATISYWQERKRKTLDGPTIYAWLFCVLGMATLFCAAYLPDIGPVPLFRAISLFFLRSMRVVRTTFLLAAAAHIGEAVYAWKLAKRVDPANSRGWFWQTLALGFFSLRFLLKRARKARAPRH
;
A
#
# COMPACT_ATOMS: atom_id res chain seq x y z
N MET A 1 -9.75 14.98 -7.56
CA MET A 1 -8.41 14.45 -7.90
C MET A 1 -8.30 13.06 -7.29
N LEU A 2 -8.25 12.00 -8.09
CA LEU A 2 -8.24 10.63 -7.56
C LEU A 2 -6.90 9.99 -7.82
N CYS A 3 -6.24 9.61 -6.74
CA CYS A 3 -4.95 8.95 -6.76
C CYS A 3 -5.17 7.46 -7.04
N LEU A 4 -4.99 7.04 -8.29
CA LEU A 4 -4.83 5.62 -8.63
C LEU A 4 -3.34 5.26 -8.43
N GLY A 5 -2.93 5.16 -7.17
CA GLY A 5 -1.61 4.65 -6.80
C GLY A 5 -1.62 3.12 -6.82
N GLU A 6 -0.69 2.51 -7.56
CA GLU A 6 -0.40 1.08 -7.54
C GLU A 6 -0.19 0.59 -6.09
N ARG A 7 -1.22 -0.06 -5.53
CA ARG A 7 -1.14 -0.71 -4.21
C ARG A 7 -0.27 -1.94 -4.33
N ARG A 8 0.92 -1.85 -3.73
CA ARG A 8 1.82 -2.97 -3.48
C ARG A 8 1.21 -3.84 -2.38
N LEU A 9 0.65 -4.98 -2.76
CA LEU A 9 0.11 -5.98 -1.83
C LEU A 9 1.26 -6.67 -1.10
N SER A 10 1.60 -6.17 0.11
CA SER A 10 2.45 -6.88 1.05
C SER A 10 1.59 -7.89 1.82
N MET A 11 1.80 -9.18 1.56
CA MET A 11 1.27 -10.28 2.37
C MET A 11 1.81 -10.18 3.80
N GLY A 12 0.93 -9.89 4.77
CA GLY A 12 1.27 -9.90 6.18
C GLY A 12 0.23 -9.23 7.07
N MET A 13 -0.70 -10.04 7.60
CA MET A 13 -1.52 -9.83 8.81
C MET A 13 -2.60 -8.72 8.83
N ARG A 14 -3.87 -9.18 8.89
CA ARG A 14 -5.00 -8.85 9.81
C ARG A 14 -5.38 -7.36 10.08
N PRO A 15 -6.66 -7.10 10.45
CA PRO A 15 -7.51 -6.09 9.81
C PRO A 15 -7.40 -4.68 10.41
N CYS A 16 -8.09 -3.74 9.77
CA CYS A 16 -8.26 -2.32 10.14
C CYS A 16 -7.09 -1.39 9.78
N ALA A 17 -7.05 -0.97 8.52
CA ALA A 17 -6.57 0.36 8.18
C ALA A 17 -7.52 0.94 7.13
N THR A 18 -8.44 1.78 7.59
CA THR A 18 -9.05 2.82 6.77
C THR A 18 -7.97 3.52 5.95
N SER A 19 -8.25 3.83 4.68
CA SER A 19 -7.38 4.68 3.85
C SER A 19 -6.82 5.84 4.68
N PRO A 20 -5.55 6.28 4.49
CA PRO A 20 -4.97 7.40 5.25
C PRO A 20 -5.84 8.66 5.24
N LEU A 21 -6.62 8.87 4.17
CA LEU A 21 -7.61 9.95 4.03
C LEU A 21 -8.89 9.79 4.89
N ILE A 22 -9.21 8.57 5.31
CA ILE A 22 -10.37 8.24 6.16
C ILE A 22 -9.93 8.12 7.62
N ALA A 23 -8.77 7.51 7.90
CA ALA A 23 -8.23 7.36 9.25
C ALA A 23 -7.95 8.70 9.95
N MET A 24 -7.65 9.75 9.19
CA MET A 24 -7.41 11.10 9.72
C MET A 24 -8.69 11.78 10.23
N SER A 25 -9.87 11.27 9.86
CA SER A 25 -11.18 11.84 10.22
C SER A 25 -11.81 11.25 11.49
N THR A 26 -11.42 10.04 11.92
CA THR A 26 -12.18 9.26 12.92
C THR A 26 -11.55 9.25 14.31
N ARG A 27 -10.52 10.08 14.56
CA ARG A 27 -9.91 10.26 15.90
C ARG A 27 -10.01 11.69 16.41
N MET A 28 -11.02 12.43 15.96
CA MET A 28 -11.37 13.73 16.53
C MET A 28 -12.63 13.60 17.39
N ALA A 29 -12.41 13.73 18.70
CA ALA A 29 -13.36 14.12 19.73
C ALA A 29 -14.67 13.31 19.83
N VAL A 30 -14.66 12.28 20.68
CA VAL A 30 -15.87 11.95 21.46
C VAL A 30 -16.00 13.04 22.52
N VAL A 31 -16.81 14.06 22.24
CA VAL A 31 -17.25 15.03 23.24
C VAL A 31 -18.30 14.34 24.09
N ASN A 32 -17.92 13.91 25.29
CA ASN A 32 -18.82 13.20 26.21
C ASN A 32 -19.57 14.15 27.16
N GLN A 33 -19.88 15.37 26.69
CA GLN A 33 -20.64 16.39 27.42
C GLN A 33 -21.27 17.35 26.40
N LEU A 34 -22.46 17.01 25.91
CA LEU A 34 -23.37 17.94 25.24
C LEU A 34 -24.62 18.07 26.12
N PRO A 35 -25.10 19.29 26.43
CA PRO A 35 -26.38 19.49 27.11
C PRO A 35 -27.52 18.90 26.26
N SER A 36 -28.56 18.37 26.91
CA SER A 36 -29.70 17.66 26.29
C SER A 36 -30.53 18.47 25.29
N SER A 37 -30.22 19.74 25.04
CA SER A 37 -30.94 20.64 24.14
C SER A 37 -30.47 20.62 22.68
N TRP A 38 -29.42 19.88 22.33
CA TRP A 38 -28.81 19.92 20.99
C TRP A 38 -28.81 18.55 20.30
N SER A 39 -30.00 17.99 20.06
CA SER A 39 -30.18 16.65 19.49
C SER A 39 -29.96 16.55 17.96
N SER A 40 -29.78 17.67 17.24
CA SER A 40 -29.96 17.65 15.77
C SER A 40 -28.79 18.19 14.93
N SER A 41 -27.69 18.64 15.54
CA SER A 41 -26.64 19.34 14.79
C SER A 41 -25.27 18.70 14.99
N THR A 42 -24.86 17.88 14.01
CA THR A 42 -23.49 17.35 13.95
C THR A 42 -22.58 18.41 13.33
N MET A 43 -21.67 18.98 14.12
CA MET A 43 -20.74 20.02 13.66
C MET A 43 -19.31 19.47 13.60
N LEU A 44 -18.73 19.40 12.40
CA LEU A 44 -17.33 19.02 12.18
C LEU A 44 -16.45 20.27 12.39
N VAL A 45 -15.49 20.20 13.33
CA VAL A 45 -14.66 21.34 13.72
C VAL A 45 -13.19 21.10 13.35
N PRO A 46 -12.67 21.80 12.32
CA PRO A 46 -11.23 21.93 12.11
C PRO A 46 -10.77 23.39 11.95
N LEU A 47 -9.49 23.56 12.27
CA LEU A 47 -8.79 24.79 12.61
C LEU A 47 -8.55 25.75 11.43
N GLY A 48 -9.26 26.88 11.46
CA GLY A 48 -8.70 28.23 11.25
C GLY A 48 -7.89 28.55 10.01
N SER A 49 -8.38 28.19 8.82
CA SER A 49 -8.22 28.95 7.55
C SER A 49 -8.67 28.06 6.38
N PRO A 50 -9.15 28.63 5.26
CA PRO A 50 -9.45 27.84 4.06
C PRO A 50 -8.15 27.33 3.44
N VAL A 51 -7.71 26.15 3.85
CA VAL A 51 -6.54 25.47 3.27
C VAL A 51 -7.01 24.41 2.29
N ASN A 52 -6.51 24.47 1.06
CA ASN A 52 -6.74 23.41 0.08
C ASN A 52 -6.23 22.07 0.63
N THR A 53 -7.05 21.01 0.58
CA THR A 53 -6.69 19.68 1.10
C THR A 53 -5.37 19.15 0.55
N PHE A 54 -5.05 19.40 -0.73
CA PHE A 54 -3.79 18.95 -1.34
C PHE A 54 -2.59 19.71 -0.78
N GLU A 55 -2.74 21.00 -0.49
CA GLU A 55 -1.70 21.79 0.18
C GLU A 55 -1.54 21.39 1.64
N PHE A 56 -2.65 21.08 2.33
CA PHE A 56 -2.63 20.59 3.70
C PHE A 56 -1.90 19.25 3.85
N ILE A 57 -2.11 18.29 2.93
CA ILE A 57 -1.46 16.96 2.99
C ILE A 57 -0.06 16.93 2.36
N ARG A 58 0.32 17.96 1.59
CA ARG A 58 1.65 18.07 0.95
C ARG A 58 2.82 17.79 1.90
N PRO A 59 2.93 18.38 3.11
CA PRO A 59 4.02 18.08 4.04
C PRO A 59 4.06 16.60 4.45
N LEU A 60 2.90 15.98 4.67
CA LEU A 60 2.80 14.55 5.00
C LEU A 60 3.32 13.67 3.86
N LEU A 61 2.89 13.93 2.61
CA LEU A 61 3.33 13.14 1.46
C LEU A 61 4.84 13.26 1.24
N ARG A 62 5.39 14.47 1.28
CA ARG A 62 6.83 14.71 1.13
C ARG A 62 7.65 14.03 2.22
N SER A 63 7.18 14.07 3.47
CA SER A 63 7.84 13.40 4.61
C SER A 63 7.91 11.87 4.47
N LEU A 64 7.08 11.30 3.60
CA LEU A 64 6.99 9.88 3.28
C LEU A 64 7.58 9.57 1.89
N ASP A 65 8.36 10.48 1.30
CA ASP A 65 8.96 10.35 -0.04
C ASP A 65 7.91 10.13 -1.17
N TYR A 66 6.70 10.65 -1.00
CA TYR A 66 5.65 10.61 -2.03
C TYR A 66 5.51 11.97 -2.72
N ASP A 67 5.40 11.93 -4.05
CA ASP A 67 5.02 13.08 -4.86
C ASP A 67 3.52 13.38 -4.72
N LEU A 68 3.15 14.63 -5.00
CA LEU A 68 1.74 14.96 -5.23
C LEU A 68 1.24 14.26 -6.50
N PRO A 69 -0.03 13.82 -6.53
CA PRO A 69 -0.60 13.21 -7.71
C PRO A 69 -0.50 14.18 -8.90
N LYS A 70 0.10 13.71 -10.01
CA LYS A 70 0.26 14.50 -11.24
C LYS A 70 -0.91 14.34 -12.20
N ALA A 71 -1.68 13.26 -12.05
CA ALA A 71 -2.85 12.96 -12.87
C ALA A 71 -4.11 13.58 -12.29
N SER A 72 -4.90 14.23 -13.13
CA SER A 72 -6.23 14.73 -12.80
C SER A 72 -7.28 13.99 -13.63
N LEU A 73 -8.38 13.61 -12.96
CA LEU A 73 -9.53 12.98 -13.59
C LEU A 73 -10.73 13.90 -13.34
N SER A 74 -11.50 14.20 -14.40
CA SER A 74 -12.69 15.04 -14.26
C SER A 74 -13.77 14.32 -13.46
N VAL A 75 -14.56 15.06 -12.70
CA VAL A 75 -15.58 14.52 -11.79
C VAL A 75 -16.58 13.60 -12.50
N PRO A 76 -17.12 13.93 -13.70
CA PRO A 76 -18.05 13.03 -14.40
C PRO A 76 -17.41 11.69 -14.76
N ARG A 77 -16.16 11.69 -15.25
CA ARG A 77 -15.42 10.47 -15.59
C ARG A 77 -15.13 9.63 -14.35
N ALA A 78 -14.75 10.29 -13.25
CA ALA A 78 -14.53 9.65 -11.97
C ALA A 78 -15.81 9.00 -11.41
N LEU A 79 -16.96 9.65 -11.55
CA LEU A 79 -18.26 9.10 -11.14
C LEU A 79 -18.64 7.88 -11.97
N SER A 80 -18.45 7.91 -13.29
CA SER A 80 -18.67 6.75 -14.16
C SER A 80 -17.80 5.57 -13.72
N LEU A 81 -16.52 5.81 -13.46
CA LEU A 81 -15.60 4.78 -12.96
C LEU A 81 -16.04 4.25 -11.58
N GLY A 82 -16.47 5.15 -10.69
CA GLY A 82 -16.96 4.76 -9.36
C GLY A 82 -18.23 3.91 -9.41
N LYS A 83 -19.13 4.16 -10.37
CA LYS A 83 -20.32 3.31 -10.60
C LYS A 83 -19.93 1.91 -11.07
N VAL A 84 -18.92 1.79 -11.93
CA VAL A 84 -18.38 0.49 -12.37
C VAL A 84 -17.80 -0.27 -11.18
N PHE A 85 -16.96 0.37 -10.35
CA PHE A 85 -16.42 -0.29 -9.16
C PHE A 85 -17.50 -0.64 -8.15
N TRP A 86 -18.50 0.21 -7.96
CA TRP A 86 -19.65 -0.10 -7.11
C TRP A 86 -20.37 -1.37 -7.59
N ALA A 87 -20.66 -1.51 -8.89
CA ALA A 87 -21.28 -2.72 -9.44
C ALA A 87 -20.40 -3.96 -9.21
N VAL A 88 -19.09 -3.86 -9.45
CA VAL A 88 -18.13 -4.95 -9.20
C VAL A 88 -18.13 -5.36 -7.72
N TYR A 89 -18.10 -4.40 -6.79
CA TYR A 89 -18.14 -4.69 -5.35
C TYR A 89 -19.48 -5.25 -4.88
N THR A 90 -20.60 -4.86 -5.51
CA THR A 90 -21.92 -5.45 -5.23
C THR A 90 -21.97 -6.91 -5.65
N ILE A 91 -21.40 -7.27 -6.81
CA ILE A 91 -21.27 -8.67 -7.23
C ILE A 91 -20.34 -9.43 -6.28
N LEU A 92 -19.23 -8.81 -5.88
CA LEU A 92 -18.25 -9.39 -4.98
C LEU A 92 -18.64 -9.30 -3.49
N TYR A 93 -19.85 -8.82 -3.17
CA TYR A 93 -20.31 -8.59 -1.80
C TYR A 93 -20.19 -9.84 -0.90
N PRO A 94 -20.51 -11.08 -1.35
CA PRO A 94 -20.33 -12.28 -0.54
C PRO A 94 -18.86 -12.56 -0.15
N TRP A 95 -17.91 -11.98 -0.88
CA TRP A 95 -16.47 -12.17 -0.68
C TRP A 95 -15.76 -10.92 -0.15
N LEU A 96 -16.50 -9.88 0.24
CA LEU A 96 -15.94 -8.59 0.65
C LEU A 96 -15.04 -8.69 1.90
N ASN A 97 -15.29 -9.68 2.77
CA ASN A 97 -14.47 -9.93 3.97
C ASN A 97 -13.24 -10.82 3.70
N ARG A 98 -12.84 -11.02 2.43
CA ARG A 98 -11.67 -11.85 2.11
C ARG A 98 -10.40 -11.01 1.99
N TRP A 99 -9.34 -11.55 2.58
CA TRP A 99 -8.02 -10.92 2.68
C TRP A 99 -7.34 -10.63 1.34
N TRP A 100 -7.79 -11.27 0.25
CA TRP A 100 -7.28 -11.06 -1.11
C TRP A 100 -8.03 -9.97 -1.88
N LEU A 101 -9.18 -9.50 -1.40
CA LEU A 101 -9.94 -8.47 -2.09
C LEU A 101 -9.34 -7.09 -1.77
N PRO A 102 -8.89 -6.32 -2.78
CA PRO A 102 -8.35 -4.99 -2.51
C PRO A 102 -9.46 -4.10 -1.95
N GLN A 103 -9.12 -3.36 -0.88
CA GLN A 103 -9.97 -2.33 -0.28
C GLN A 103 -10.57 -1.43 -1.37
N PRO A 104 -11.76 -0.82 -1.14
CA PRO A 104 -12.54 -0.18 -2.17
C PRO A 104 -11.67 0.68 -3.08
N LEU A 105 -11.70 0.36 -4.37
CA LEU A 105 -11.37 1.29 -5.41
C LEU A 105 -12.39 2.44 -5.35
N ILE A 106 -12.06 3.54 -6.02
CA ILE A 106 -12.82 4.80 -6.05
C ILE A 106 -14.34 4.56 -6.01
N LEU A 107 -14.99 4.85 -4.88
CA LEU A 107 -16.45 4.77 -4.78
C LEU A 107 -17.08 6.11 -5.16
N PRO A 108 -18.33 6.16 -5.67
CA PRO A 108 -19.00 7.43 -5.99
C PRO A 108 -19.00 8.41 -4.81
N ALA A 109 -19.19 7.91 -3.58
CA ALA A 109 -19.13 8.72 -2.36
C ALA A 109 -17.75 9.36 -2.13
N GLU A 110 -16.66 8.65 -2.44
CA GLU A 110 -15.30 9.19 -2.35
C GLU A 110 -15.06 10.25 -3.44
N VAL A 111 -15.61 10.06 -4.64
CA VAL A 111 -15.53 11.04 -5.72
C VAL A 111 -16.21 12.34 -5.30
N TYR A 112 -17.42 12.28 -4.74
CA TYR A 112 -18.12 13.49 -4.28
C TYR A 112 -17.37 14.19 -3.15
N LYS A 113 -16.85 13.42 -2.18
CA LYS A 113 -16.07 13.96 -1.06
C LYS A 113 -14.79 14.67 -1.50
N VAL A 114 -14.11 14.17 -2.53
CA VAL A 114 -12.85 14.76 -3.02
C VAL A 114 -13.08 15.75 -4.17
N GLY A 115 -14.24 15.69 -4.81
CA GLY A 115 -14.63 16.54 -5.94
C GLY A 115 -15.17 17.90 -5.51
N VAL A 116 -15.61 18.03 -4.25
CA VAL A 116 -16.06 19.30 -3.67
C VAL A 116 -14.99 19.85 -2.74
N THR A 117 -14.69 21.14 -2.87
CA THR A 117 -13.82 21.83 -1.92
C THR A 117 -14.59 22.02 -0.62
N HIS A 118 -14.25 21.23 0.39
CA HIS A 118 -14.81 21.39 1.72
C HIS A 118 -14.03 22.47 2.47
N TYR A 119 -14.69 23.59 2.73
CA TYR A 119 -14.19 24.60 3.66
C TYR A 119 -14.75 24.32 5.04
N PHE A 120 -13.89 24.33 6.05
CA PHE A 120 -14.33 24.25 7.42
C PHE A 120 -13.76 25.43 8.21
N SER A 121 -14.64 26.12 8.94
CA SER A 121 -14.29 27.25 9.81
C SER A 121 -14.58 26.89 11.26
N PHE A 122 -13.54 26.88 12.09
CA PHE A 122 -13.68 26.68 13.53
C PHE A 122 -14.31 27.88 14.26
N LEU A 123 -14.39 29.06 13.62
CA LEU A 123 -14.90 30.28 14.28
C LEU A 123 -16.33 30.09 14.75
N LYS A 124 -17.16 29.47 13.91
CA LYS A 124 -18.54 29.12 14.26
C LYS A 124 -18.61 28.16 15.45
N ALA A 125 -17.75 27.14 15.49
CA ALA A 125 -17.70 26.21 16.60
C ALA A 125 -17.15 26.83 17.88
N LYS A 126 -16.22 27.79 17.78
CA LYS A 126 -15.72 28.54 18.92
C LYS A 126 -16.81 29.45 19.50
N GLU A 127 -17.57 30.12 18.64
CA GLU A 127 -18.62 31.07 19.02
C GLU A 127 -19.88 30.38 19.55
N GLU A 128 -20.35 29.32 18.87
CA GLU A 128 -21.59 28.61 19.25
C GLU A 128 -21.38 27.52 20.30
N LEU A 129 -20.21 26.87 20.33
CA LEU A 129 -19.95 25.70 21.21
C LEU A 129 -18.82 25.94 22.22
N GLY A 130 -18.23 27.13 22.28
CA GLY A 130 -17.07 27.40 23.15
C GLY A 130 -15.85 26.53 22.83
N TYR A 131 -15.77 25.99 21.61
CA TYR A 131 -14.74 25.01 21.25
C TYR A 131 -13.34 25.61 21.33
N VAL A 132 -12.47 24.95 22.11
CA VAL A 132 -11.03 25.22 22.18
C VAL A 132 -10.27 23.98 21.71
N PRO A 133 -9.41 24.07 20.70
CA PRO A 133 -8.65 22.93 20.19
C PRO A 133 -7.60 22.46 21.21
N MET A 134 -7.55 21.16 21.47
CA MET A 134 -6.59 20.54 22.39
C MET A 134 -5.14 20.58 21.87
N VAL A 135 -4.95 20.59 20.55
CA VAL A 135 -3.65 20.63 19.88
C VAL A 135 -3.70 21.58 18.69
N THR A 136 -2.58 22.22 18.40
CA THR A 136 -2.49 23.08 17.22
C THR A 136 -2.45 22.25 15.93
N PRO A 137 -2.80 22.81 14.76
CA PRO A 137 -2.73 22.10 13.48
C PRO A 137 -1.31 21.61 13.16
N ARG A 138 -0.30 22.39 13.53
CA ARG A 138 1.11 22.09 13.30
C ARG A 138 1.56 20.90 14.12
N GLU A 139 1.19 20.86 15.40
CA GLU A 139 1.47 19.72 16.29
C GLU A 139 0.73 18.46 15.82
N GLY A 140 -0.55 18.59 15.45
CA GLY A 140 -1.33 17.47 14.90
C GLY A 140 -0.72 16.90 13.61
N MET A 141 -0.23 17.76 12.71
CA MET A 141 0.47 17.35 11.50
C MET A 141 1.79 16.64 11.82
N ALA A 142 2.60 17.18 12.74
CA ALA A 142 3.86 16.57 13.15
C ALA A 142 3.66 15.19 13.81
N ALA A 143 2.65 15.05 14.68
CA ALA A 143 2.26 13.77 15.26
C ALA A 143 1.78 12.78 14.19
N THR A 144 1.04 13.24 13.19
CA THR A 144 0.60 12.41 12.06
C THR A 144 1.79 11.93 11.22
N ILE A 145 2.73 12.82 10.89
CA ILE A 145 3.94 12.51 10.12
C ILE A 145 4.78 11.45 10.86
N SER A 146 5.08 11.68 12.13
CA SER A 146 5.88 10.75 12.94
C SER A 146 5.23 9.37 13.04
N TYR A 147 3.92 9.32 13.26
CA TYR A 147 3.14 8.07 13.26
C TYR A 147 3.29 7.30 11.94
N TRP A 148 3.09 7.97 10.80
CA TRP A 148 3.18 7.33 9.49
C TRP A 148 4.61 6.95 9.10
N GLN A 149 5.61 7.73 9.49
CA GLN A 149 7.02 7.39 9.29
C GLN A 149 7.39 6.13 10.08
N GLU A 150 6.97 6.03 11.34
CA GLU A 150 7.20 4.83 12.15
C GLU A 150 6.49 3.61 11.54
N ARG A 151 5.25 3.78 11.09
CA ARG A 151 4.54 2.71 10.39
C ARG A 151 5.24 2.30 9.09
N LYS A 152 5.74 3.25 8.30
CA LYS A 152 6.51 2.98 7.08
C LYS A 152 7.80 2.23 7.39
N ARG A 153 8.50 2.58 8.48
CA ARG A 153 9.71 1.86 8.95
C ARG A 153 9.42 0.41 9.30
N LYS A 154 8.31 0.13 9.99
CA LYS A 154 7.91 -1.23 10.37
C LYS A 154 7.41 -2.07 9.21
N THR A 155 6.90 -1.44 8.16
CA THR A 155 6.40 -2.17 6.99
C THR A 155 7.56 -2.78 6.20
N LEU A 156 7.35 -4.00 5.71
CA LEU A 156 8.28 -4.69 4.82
C LEU A 156 8.20 -4.07 3.42
N ASP A 157 9.34 -3.61 2.90
CA ASP A 157 9.43 -3.10 1.53
C ASP A 157 9.48 -4.27 0.54
N GLY A 158 8.53 -4.31 -0.40
CA GLY A 158 8.48 -5.33 -1.45
C GLY A 158 8.75 -4.76 -2.85
N PRO A 159 9.03 -5.60 -3.85
CA PRO A 159 8.98 -5.21 -5.26
C PRO A 159 7.53 -5.05 -5.77
N THR A 160 7.37 -4.55 -7.01
CA THR A 160 6.06 -4.36 -7.64
C THR A 160 5.37 -5.69 -7.97
N ILE A 161 4.06 -5.65 -8.23
CA ILE A 161 3.29 -6.85 -8.59
C ILE A 161 3.79 -7.50 -9.89
N TYR A 162 4.31 -6.71 -10.85
CA TYR A 162 4.90 -7.25 -12.07
C TYR A 162 6.13 -8.12 -11.80
N ALA A 163 6.96 -7.73 -10.82
CA ALA A 163 8.11 -8.55 -10.42
C ALA A 163 7.66 -9.87 -9.77
N TRP A 164 6.60 -9.84 -8.98
CA TRP A 164 5.97 -11.05 -8.44
C TRP A 164 5.48 -11.99 -9.54
N LEU A 165 4.68 -11.47 -10.47
CA LEU A 165 4.16 -12.24 -11.60
C LEU A 165 5.30 -12.82 -12.44
N PHE A 166 6.28 -12.00 -12.80
CA PHE A 166 7.44 -12.43 -13.59
C PHE A 166 8.22 -13.56 -12.90
N CYS A 167 8.59 -13.40 -11.63
CA CYS A 167 9.39 -14.40 -10.92
C CYS A 167 8.61 -15.69 -10.67
N VAL A 168 7.37 -15.58 -10.17
CA VAL A 168 6.56 -16.75 -9.83
C VAL A 168 6.18 -17.53 -11.08
N LEU A 169 5.69 -16.85 -12.12
CA LEU A 169 5.34 -17.51 -13.38
C LEU A 169 6.59 -18.07 -14.07
N GLY A 170 7.72 -17.34 -14.07
CA GLY A 170 8.97 -17.81 -14.66
C GLY A 170 9.50 -19.08 -13.99
N MET A 171 9.59 -19.09 -12.65
CA MET A 171 10.04 -20.25 -11.89
C MET A 171 9.08 -21.43 -12.01
N ALA A 172 7.77 -21.18 -11.95
CA ALA A 172 6.76 -22.23 -12.12
C ALA A 172 6.81 -22.83 -13.54
N THR A 173 6.95 -22.00 -14.58
CA THR A 173 7.04 -22.47 -15.98
C THR A 173 8.29 -23.32 -16.19
N LEU A 174 9.45 -22.89 -15.67
CA LEU A 174 10.68 -23.69 -15.74
C LEU A 174 10.55 -25.02 -15.00
N PHE A 175 9.96 -25.03 -13.81
CA PHE A 175 9.70 -26.26 -13.06
C PHE A 175 8.79 -27.23 -13.83
N CYS A 176 7.66 -26.73 -14.33
CA CYS A 176 6.72 -27.50 -15.14
C CYS A 176 7.39 -28.08 -16.38
N ALA A 177 8.11 -27.26 -17.14
CA ALA A 177 8.82 -27.71 -18.33
C ALA A 177 9.87 -28.79 -18.02
N ALA A 178 10.58 -28.66 -16.90
CA ALA A 178 11.72 -29.51 -16.54
C ALA A 178 11.32 -30.89 -15.99
N TYR A 179 10.25 -30.97 -15.20
CA TYR A 179 9.95 -32.15 -14.36
C TYR A 179 8.54 -32.73 -14.48
N LEU A 180 7.55 -31.97 -14.96
CA LEU A 180 6.18 -32.49 -15.05
C LEU A 180 5.99 -33.32 -16.34
N PRO A 181 5.06 -34.30 -16.33
CA PRO A 181 4.67 -35.06 -17.51
C PRO A 181 3.78 -34.25 -18.46
N ASP A 182 3.54 -34.78 -19.65
CA ASP A 182 2.88 -34.10 -20.78
C ASP A 182 1.37 -34.08 -20.64
N ILE A 183 0.89 -33.42 -19.59
CA ILE A 183 -0.53 -33.34 -19.25
C ILE A 183 -0.94 -31.86 -19.20
N GLY A 184 -2.04 -31.52 -19.87
CA GLY A 184 -2.58 -30.16 -19.89
C GLY A 184 -1.66 -29.15 -20.60
N PRO A 185 -1.37 -27.97 -20.01
CA PRO A 185 -0.57 -26.93 -20.67
C PRO A 185 0.95 -27.18 -20.62
N VAL A 186 1.41 -28.25 -19.96
CA VAL A 186 2.85 -28.55 -19.78
C VAL A 186 3.61 -28.69 -21.11
N PRO A 187 3.09 -29.35 -22.17
CA PRO A 187 3.77 -29.43 -23.46
C PRO A 187 4.04 -28.05 -24.08
N LEU A 188 3.11 -27.09 -23.92
CA LEU A 188 3.30 -25.72 -24.39
C LEU A 188 4.44 -25.03 -23.62
N PHE A 189 4.45 -25.12 -22.29
CA PHE A 189 5.53 -24.56 -21.47
C PHE A 189 6.89 -25.16 -21.83
N ARG A 190 6.95 -26.47 -22.10
CA ARG A 190 8.18 -27.13 -22.52
C ARG A 190 8.61 -26.71 -23.92
N ALA A 191 7.69 -26.61 -24.88
CA ALA A 191 7.98 -26.15 -26.23
C ALA A 191 8.57 -24.73 -26.21
N ILE A 192 7.95 -23.81 -25.47
CA ILE A 192 8.45 -22.44 -25.28
C ILE A 192 9.84 -22.47 -24.61
N SER A 193 10.01 -23.24 -23.54
CA SER A 193 11.29 -23.32 -22.84
C SER A 193 12.41 -23.88 -23.73
N LEU A 194 12.12 -24.90 -24.54
CA LEU A 194 13.06 -25.49 -25.49
C LEU A 194 13.33 -24.58 -26.70
N PHE A 195 12.38 -23.76 -27.12
CA PHE A 195 12.60 -22.75 -28.15
C PHE A 195 13.75 -21.81 -27.76
N PHE A 196 13.79 -21.37 -26.49
CA PHE A 196 14.84 -20.49 -25.98
C PHE A 196 16.09 -21.24 -25.50
N LEU A 197 15.92 -22.28 -24.66
CA LEU A 197 17.03 -22.97 -23.97
C LEU A 197 17.58 -24.18 -24.76
N ARG A 198 16.99 -24.51 -25.91
CA ARG A 198 17.43 -25.49 -26.92
C ARG A 198 17.54 -26.95 -26.48
N SER A 199 17.66 -27.24 -25.19
CA SER A 199 17.87 -28.60 -24.68
C SER A 199 17.26 -28.81 -23.29
N MET A 200 16.69 -29.99 -23.05
CA MET A 200 16.13 -30.38 -21.74
C MET A 200 17.17 -30.39 -20.62
N ARG A 201 18.44 -30.68 -20.93
CA ARG A 201 19.52 -30.60 -19.94
C ARG A 201 19.71 -29.16 -19.48
N VAL A 202 19.71 -28.22 -20.43
CA VAL A 202 19.85 -26.79 -20.16
C VAL A 202 18.65 -26.28 -19.36
N VAL A 203 17.42 -26.65 -19.73
CA VAL A 203 16.21 -26.27 -18.96
C VAL A 203 16.32 -26.70 -17.49
N ARG A 204 16.73 -27.95 -17.23
CA ARG A 204 16.89 -28.50 -15.88
C ARG A 204 18.02 -27.80 -15.11
N THR A 205 19.18 -27.61 -15.74
CA THR A 205 20.31 -26.93 -15.07
C THR A 205 19.98 -25.46 -14.79
N THR A 206 19.31 -24.76 -15.71
CA THR A 206 18.83 -23.39 -15.50
C THR A 206 17.88 -23.31 -14.31
N PHE A 207 16.90 -24.21 -14.20
CA PHE A 207 16.00 -24.24 -13.04
C PHE A 207 16.77 -24.47 -11.73
N LEU A 208 17.66 -25.46 -11.69
CA LEU A 208 18.44 -25.78 -10.49
C LEU A 208 19.33 -24.62 -10.05
N LEU A 209 20.02 -23.97 -10.99
CA LEU A 209 20.85 -22.80 -10.72
C LEU A 209 20.02 -21.61 -10.23
N ALA A 210 18.87 -21.36 -10.84
CA ALA A 210 17.95 -20.31 -10.41
C ALA A 210 17.41 -20.58 -9.00
N ALA A 211 16.98 -21.82 -8.71
CA ALA A 211 16.51 -22.21 -7.39
C ALA A 211 17.62 -22.08 -6.33
N ALA A 212 18.84 -22.53 -6.65
CA ALA A 212 20.00 -22.38 -5.76
C ALA A 212 20.33 -20.90 -5.50
N ALA A 213 20.26 -20.03 -6.51
CA ALA A 213 20.45 -18.60 -6.36
C ALA A 213 19.39 -17.99 -5.43
N HIS A 214 18.11 -18.29 -5.63
CA HIS A 214 17.03 -17.83 -4.76
C HIS A 214 17.22 -18.25 -3.30
N ILE A 215 17.64 -19.50 -3.06
CA ILE A 215 17.92 -20.01 -1.71
C ILE A 215 19.11 -19.26 -1.09
N GLY A 216 20.21 -19.12 -1.83
CA GLY A 216 21.41 -18.40 -1.38
C GLY A 216 21.11 -16.94 -1.03
N GLU A 217 20.38 -16.26 -1.90
CA GLU A 217 19.92 -14.87 -1.70
C GLU A 217 18.99 -14.75 -0.50
N ALA A 218 18.08 -15.71 -0.28
CA ALA A 218 17.19 -15.73 0.88
C ALA A 218 17.96 -15.89 2.20
N VAL A 219 18.93 -16.80 2.25
CA VAL A 219 19.79 -16.99 3.42
C VAL A 219 20.62 -15.73 3.70
N TYR A 220 21.19 -15.12 2.66
CA TYR A 220 21.90 -13.86 2.78
C TYR A 220 20.98 -12.74 3.30
N ALA A 221 19.77 -12.61 2.72
CA ALA A 221 18.77 -11.63 3.12
C ALA A 221 18.37 -11.82 4.59
N TRP A 222 18.18 -13.06 5.06
CA TRP A 222 17.85 -13.32 6.46
C TRP A 222 18.98 -12.87 7.40
N LYS A 223 20.23 -13.24 7.10
CA LYS A 223 21.40 -12.85 7.91
C LYS A 223 21.57 -11.33 7.95
N LEU A 224 21.37 -10.64 6.82
CA LEU A 224 21.45 -9.18 6.73
C LEU A 224 20.27 -8.51 7.46
N ALA A 225 19.05 -9.03 7.30
CA ALA A 225 17.85 -8.48 7.93
C ALA A 225 17.91 -8.60 9.45
N LYS A 226 18.48 -9.66 10.02
CA LYS A 226 18.71 -9.73 11.48
C LYS A 226 19.51 -8.56 12.04
N ARG A 227 20.36 -7.91 11.24
CA ARG A 227 21.17 -6.75 11.65
C ARG A 227 20.49 -5.42 11.36
N VAL A 228 19.74 -5.32 10.26
CA VAL A 228 19.19 -4.05 9.74
C VAL A 228 17.71 -3.86 10.07
N ASP A 229 16.94 -4.95 10.10
CA ASP A 229 15.49 -4.97 10.28
C ASP A 229 15.06 -6.31 10.93
N PRO A 230 15.40 -6.51 12.21
CA PRO A 230 15.19 -7.79 12.88
C PRO A 230 13.70 -8.17 12.98
N ALA A 231 12.83 -7.17 13.11
CA ALA A 231 11.38 -7.34 13.21
C ALA A 231 10.79 -8.05 11.98
N ASN A 232 11.30 -7.76 10.78
CA ASN A 232 10.82 -8.33 9.52
C ASN A 232 11.73 -9.41 8.93
N SER A 233 12.71 -9.91 9.69
CA SER A 233 13.75 -10.82 9.18
C SER A 233 13.20 -12.06 8.47
N ARG A 234 12.11 -12.64 8.98
CA ARG A 234 11.40 -13.77 8.33
C ARG A 234 10.69 -13.35 7.03
N GLY A 235 10.08 -12.17 7.01
CA GLY A 235 9.44 -11.65 5.80
C GLY A 235 10.46 -11.42 4.69
N TRP A 236 11.62 -10.85 5.03
CA TRP A 236 12.73 -10.66 4.09
C TRP A 236 13.26 -11.99 3.53
N PHE A 237 13.32 -13.03 4.35
CA PHE A 237 13.68 -14.39 3.91
C PHE A 237 12.68 -14.92 2.88
N TRP A 238 11.39 -15.00 3.22
CA TRP A 238 10.38 -15.60 2.35
C TRP A 238 10.16 -14.80 1.06
N GLN A 239 10.15 -13.46 1.15
CA GLN A 239 10.02 -12.61 -0.02
C GLN A 239 11.22 -12.78 -0.96
N THR A 240 12.44 -12.91 -0.42
CA THR A 240 13.65 -13.11 -1.23
C THR A 240 13.74 -14.53 -1.77
N LEU A 241 13.25 -15.53 -1.05
CA LEU A 241 13.16 -16.89 -1.58
C LEU A 241 12.23 -16.95 -2.81
N ALA A 242 11.12 -16.21 -2.79
CA ALA A 242 10.19 -16.17 -3.91
C ALA A 242 10.68 -15.29 -5.09
N LEU A 243 11.35 -14.17 -4.80
CA LEU A 243 11.61 -13.11 -5.79
C LEU A 243 13.09 -12.86 -6.08
N GLY A 244 13.97 -13.59 -5.40
CA GLY A 244 15.42 -13.44 -5.50
C GLY A 244 15.90 -12.01 -5.34
N PHE A 245 16.82 -11.61 -6.23
CA PHE A 245 17.44 -10.29 -6.27
C PHE A 245 16.43 -9.12 -6.27
N PHE A 246 15.24 -9.28 -6.87
CA PHE A 246 14.23 -8.22 -6.94
C PHE A 246 13.73 -7.80 -5.55
N SER A 247 13.71 -8.71 -4.59
CA SER A 247 13.47 -8.44 -3.16
C SER A 247 14.73 -7.94 -2.48
N LEU A 248 15.85 -8.64 -2.67
CA LEU A 248 17.11 -8.36 -1.98
C LEU A 248 17.59 -6.91 -2.16
N ARG A 249 17.39 -6.33 -3.36
CA ARG A 249 17.74 -4.93 -3.63
C ARG A 249 17.10 -3.92 -2.66
N PHE A 250 15.88 -4.18 -2.17
CA PHE A 250 15.22 -3.30 -1.20
C PHE A 250 15.87 -3.38 0.17
N LEU A 251 16.20 -4.60 0.62
CA LEU A 251 16.93 -4.81 1.87
C LEU A 251 18.33 -4.18 1.80
N LEU A 252 19.04 -4.33 0.68
CA LEU A 252 20.33 -3.69 0.45
C LEU A 252 20.22 -2.17 0.51
N LYS A 253 19.17 -1.58 -0.07
CA LYS A 253 18.90 -0.13 0.03
C LYS A 253 18.68 0.30 1.48
N ARG A 254 17.93 -0.48 2.27
CA ARG A 254 17.70 -0.24 3.70
C ARG A 254 19.00 -0.34 4.50
N ALA A 255 19.84 -1.34 4.20
CA ALA A 255 21.15 -1.52 4.82
C ALA A 255 22.12 -0.36 4.52
N ARG A 256 22.14 0.15 3.28
CA ARG A 256 22.94 1.33 2.91
C ARG A 256 22.50 2.56 3.70
N LYS A 257 21.19 2.81 3.80
CA LYS A 257 20.65 3.92 4.61
C LYS A 257 21.02 3.80 6.08
N ALA A 258 21.01 2.59 6.65
CA ALA A 258 21.40 2.36 8.04
C ALA A 258 22.90 2.59 8.32
N ARG A 259 23.75 2.49 7.28
CA ARG A 259 25.20 2.74 7.39
C ARG A 259 25.59 4.19 7.11
N ALA A 260 24.73 4.98 6.48
CA ALA A 260 25.03 6.38 6.17
C ALA A 260 25.03 7.22 7.45
N PRO A 261 25.97 8.18 7.60
CA PRO A 261 25.95 9.10 8.74
C PRO A 261 24.65 9.91 8.72
N ARG A 262 24.03 10.05 9.90
CA ARG A 262 22.89 10.96 10.10
C ARG A 262 23.46 12.38 10.19
N HIS A 263 23.32 13.15 9.11
CA HIS A 263 23.56 14.60 9.13
C HIS A 263 22.35 15.32 9.72
#